data_AF-A0A7J2YT44-F1
#
_entry.id   AF-A0A7J2YT44-F1
#
_cell.length_a   1.000
_cell.length_b   1.000
_cell.length_c   1.000
_cell.angle_alpha   90.00
_cell.angle_beta   90.00
_cell.angle_gamma   90.00
#
_symmetry.space_group_name_H-M   'P 1'
#
loop_
_entity.id
_entity.type
_entity.pdbx_description
1 polymer ?
#
loop_
_entity_poly.entity_id
_entity_poly.type
_entity_poly.pdbx_seq_one_letter_code
_entity_poly.pdbx_strand_id
1 'polypeptide(L)' 'MAIDGEVIPTCGHSPDHVILVLDEGIAFTGDLPPQNASPLDSDAYRDWQHLHAMKVTHIFPAHGPYNLPL' A
#
# COMPACT_ATOMS: atom_id res chain seq x y z
N MET A 1 -6.19 18.64 -16.78
CA MET A 1 -6.79 17.74 -15.78
C MET A 1 -5.66 17.08 -15.04
N ALA A 2 -5.75 17.04 -13.72
CA ALA A 2 -4.85 16.31 -12.83
C ALA A 2 -5.65 15.22 -12.11
N ILE A 3 -4.94 14.26 -11.52
CA ILE A 3 -5.50 13.26 -10.62
C ILE A 3 -4.93 13.58 -9.25
N ASP A 4 -5.79 13.74 -8.25
CA ASP A 4 -5.38 14.04 -6.89
C ASP A 4 -4.90 12.77 -6.18
N GLY A 5 -3.94 12.92 -5.29
CA GLY A 5 -3.36 11.81 -4.55
C GLY A 5 -2.30 12.26 -3.55
N GLU A 6 -1.92 11.33 -2.68
CA GLU A 6 -0.99 11.55 -1.58
C GLU A 6 0.16 10.53 -1.62
N VAL A 7 1.37 10.99 -1.32
CA VAL A 7 2.55 10.13 -1.12
C VAL A 7 2.63 9.80 0.36
N ILE A 8 2.49 8.51 0.69
CA ILE A 8 2.50 7.99 2.04
C ILE A 8 3.86 7.35 2.33
N PRO A 9 4.65 7.88 3.27
CA PRO A 9 5.84 7.20 3.76
C PRO A 9 5.47 5.90 4.46
N THR A 10 6.23 4.85 4.16
CA THR A 10 6.01 3.49 4.68
C THR A 10 7.35 2.84 4.98
N CYS A 11 7.39 1.83 5.84
CA CYS A 11 8.65 1.22 6.27
C CYS A 11 8.69 -0.31 6.06
N GLY A 12 7.60 -0.89 5.57
CA GLY A 12 7.43 -2.34 5.48
C GLY A 12 8.31 -3.05 4.48
N HIS A 13 8.83 -2.36 3.46
CA HIS A 13 9.81 -2.90 2.52
C HIS A 13 11.23 -2.43 2.86
N SER A 14 11.40 -1.12 3.03
CA SER A 14 12.65 -0.44 3.39
C SER A 14 12.33 0.88 4.12
N PRO A 15 13.29 1.47 4.85
CA PRO A 15 13.06 2.73 5.60
C PRO A 15 12.65 3.93 4.74
N ASP A 16 12.91 3.88 3.44
CA ASP A 16 12.63 4.92 2.44
C ASP A 16 11.47 4.56 1.50
N HIS A 17 10.74 3.48 1.79
CA HIS A 17 9.64 3.04 0.95
C HIS A 17 8.46 4.04 0.98
N VAL A 18 7.79 4.21 -0.15
CA VAL A 18 6.63 5.09 -0.27
C VAL A 18 5.52 4.43 -1.07
N ILE A 19 4.29 4.83 -0.79
CA ILE A 19 3.10 4.39 -1.49
C ILE A 19 2.36 5.61 -2.04
N LEU A 20 1.91 5.53 -3.29
CA LEU A 20 1.02 6.55 -3.86
C LEU A 20 -0.42 6.09 -3.69
N VAL A 21 -1.23 6.90 -3.01
CA VAL A 21 -2.68 6.68 -2.87
C VAL A 21 -3.43 7.75 -3.64
N LEU A 22 -4.38 7.35 -4.48
CA LEU A 22 -5.29 8.23 -5.20
C LEU A 22 -6.61 8.36 -4.45
N ASP A 23 -7.30 9.49 -4.61
CA ASP A 23 -8.56 9.80 -3.92
C ASP A 23 -9.68 8.78 -4.20
N GLU A 24 -9.62 8.05 -5.32
CA GLU A 24 -10.54 6.96 -5.66
C GLU A 24 -10.27 5.66 -4.87
N GLY A 25 -9.36 5.67 -3.89
CA GLY A 25 -9.01 4.49 -3.08
C GLY A 25 -8.13 3.50 -3.84
N ILE A 26 -7.31 3.99 -4.77
CA ILE A 26 -6.33 3.19 -5.52
C ILE A 26 -4.96 3.41 -4.88
N ALA A 27 -4.22 2.32 -4.60
CA ALA A 27 -2.86 2.40 -4.09
C ALA A 27 -1.86 1.72 -5.01
N PHE A 28 -0.76 2.40 -5.32
CA PHE A 28 0.44 1.82 -5.93
C PHE A 28 1.45 1.51 -4.83
N THR A 29 1.55 0.24 -4.44
CA THR A 29 2.21 -0.17 -3.19
C THR A 29 3.68 -0.54 -3.36
N GLY A 30 4.25 -0.38 -4.55
CA GLY A 30 5.64 -0.73 -4.81
C GLY A 30 5.92 -2.19 -4.44
N ASP A 31 7.00 -2.39 -3.68
CA ASP A 31 7.46 -3.70 -3.21
C ASP A 31 7.05 -4.01 -1.76
N LEU A 32 6.01 -3.32 -1.25
CA LEU A 32 5.43 -3.64 0.05
C LEU A 32 5.09 -5.15 0.10
N PRO A 33 5.58 -5.91 1.09
CA PRO A 33 5.29 -7.33 1.20
C PRO A 33 3.78 -7.59 1.24
N PRO A 34 3.28 -8.67 0.61
CA PRO A 34 1.86 -9.02 0.64
C PRO A 34 1.31 -9.09 2.07
N GLN A 35 0.09 -8.60 2.28
CA GLN A 35 -0.52 -8.52 3.61
C GLN A 35 -0.60 -9.89 4.31
N ASN A 36 -0.94 -10.94 3.55
CA ASN A 36 -1.02 -12.32 4.06
C ASN A 36 0.33 -12.95 4.40
N ALA A 37 1.43 -12.34 3.95
CA ALA A 37 2.80 -12.76 4.24
C ALA A 37 3.48 -11.86 5.30
N SER A 38 2.80 -10.81 5.76
CA SER A 38 3.34 -9.85 6.71
C SER A 38 3.08 -10.29 8.17
N PRO A 39 4.11 -10.45 9.02
CA PRO A 39 3.93 -10.71 10.44
C PRO A 39 3.13 -9.59 11.12
N LEU A 40 2.27 -9.93 12.09
CA LEU A 40 1.37 -8.97 12.76
C LEU A 40 2.08 -7.81 13.49
N ASP A 41 3.35 -7.98 13.81
CA ASP A 41 4.20 -6.99 14.50
C ASP A 41 5.18 -6.26 13.57
N SER A 42 5.14 -6.56 12.26
CA SER A 42 6.00 -5.93 11.25
C SER A 42 5.51 -4.55 10.84
N ASP A 43 6.44 -3.74 10.31
CA ASP A 43 6.10 -2.44 9.72
C ASP A 43 5.19 -2.60 8.50
N ALA A 44 5.38 -3.67 7.71
CA ALA A 44 4.50 -3.98 6.59
C ALA A 44 3.04 -4.18 7.04
N TYR A 45 2.81 -4.86 8.16
CA TYR A 45 1.47 -4.99 8.72
C TYR A 45 0.88 -3.65 9.17
N ARG A 46 1.68 -2.78 9.79
CA ARG A 46 1.26 -1.42 10.19
C ARG A 46 0.93 -0.56 8.97
N ASP A 47 1.72 -0.65 7.91
CA ASP A 47 1.48 0.05 6.64
C ASP A 47 0.17 -0.43 6.02
N TRP A 48 -0.10 -1.74 6.01
CA TRP A 48 -1.39 -2.27 5.55
C TRP A 48 -2.56 -1.74 6.39
N GLN A 49 -2.45 -1.74 7.73
CA GLN A 49 -3.49 -1.18 8.61
C GLN A 49 -3.76 0.31 8.29
N HIS A 50 -2.71 1.07 7.97
CA HIS A 50 -2.83 2.47 7.55
C HIS A 50 -3.58 2.61 6.22
N LEU A 51 -3.22 1.82 5.19
CA LEU A 51 -3.92 1.81 3.90
C LEU A 51 -5.40 1.40 4.03
N HIS A 52 -5.70 0.43 4.90
CA HIS A 52 -7.09 0.06 5.24
C HIS A 52 -7.86 1.24 5.84
N ALA A 53 -7.24 2.00 6.76
CA ALA A 53 -7.86 3.19 7.36
C ALA A 53 -8.10 4.32 6.33
N MET A 54 -7.28 4.40 5.29
CA MET A 54 -7.44 5.32 4.16
C MET A 54 -8.52 4.88 3.16
N LYS A 55 -9.18 3.73 3.38
CA LYS A 55 -10.20 3.17 2.48
C LYS A 55 -9.68 2.85 1.07
N VAL A 56 -8.41 2.43 0.99
CA VAL A 56 -7.90 1.80 -0.24
C VAL A 56 -8.77 0.58 -0.55
N THR A 57 -9.19 0.45 -1.80
CA THR A 57 -10.03 -0.66 -2.29
C THR A 57 -9.38 -1.40 -3.46
N HIS A 58 -8.37 -0.78 -4.10
CA HIS A 58 -7.66 -1.36 -5.24
C HIS A 58 -6.15 -1.22 -5.03
N ILE A 59 -5.42 -2.32 -5.19
CA ILE A 59 -3.97 -2.39 -5.01
C ILE A 59 -3.30 -2.72 -6.35
N PHE A 60 -2.26 -1.94 -6.67
CA PHE A 60 -1.33 -2.18 -7.76
C PHE A 60 0.09 -2.38 -7.19
N PRO A 61 0.52 -3.63 -6.96
CA PRO A 61 1.89 -3.90 -6.55
C PRO A 61 2.85 -3.74 -7.74
N ALA A 62 4.14 -3.57 -7.49
CA ALA A 62 5.16 -3.60 -8.54
C ALA A 62 5.35 -5.01 -9.12
N HIS A 63 5.00 -6.05 -8.35
CA HIS A 63 5.17 -7.45 -8.70
C HIS A 63 3.95 -8.30 -8.35
N GLY A 64 3.72 -9.34 -9.14
CA GLY A 64 2.59 -10.25 -8.96
C GLY A 64 1.28 -9.73 -9.56
N PRO A 65 0.15 -10.39 -9.27
CA PRO A 65 -1.14 -9.98 -9.81
C PRO A 65 -1.61 -8.67 -9.18
N TYR A 66 -2.05 -7.73 -10.02
CA TYR A 66 -2.89 -6.60 -9.58
C TYR A 66 -4.32 -7.15 -9.38
N ASN A 67 -5.06 -6.65 -8.38
CA ASN A 67 -6.40 -7.10 -7.98
C ASN A 67 -6.48 -8.28 -6.97
N LEU A 68 -5.56 -8.34 -6.01
CA LEU A 68 -5.72 -9.21 -4.83
C LEU A 68 -6.73 -8.58 -3.86
N PRO A 69 -7.69 -9.34 -3.28
CA PRO A 69 -8.56 -8.83 -2.24
C PRO A 69 -7.73 -8.46 -1.00
N LEU A 70 -8.05 -7.29 -0.43
CA LEU A 70 -7.58 -6.79 0.87
C LEU A 70 -8.06 -7.67 2.04
#